data_AF-A0A2V8KY77-F1
#
_entry.id   AF-A0A2V8KY77-F1
#
_cell.length_a   1.000
_cell.length_b   1.000
_cell.length_c   1.000
_cell.angle_alpha   90.00
_cell.angle_beta   90.00
_cell.angle_gamma   90.00
#
_symmetry.space_group_name_H-M   'P 1'
#
loop_
_entity.id
_entity.type
_entity.pdbx_description
1 polymer ?
#
loop_
_entity_poly.entity_id
_entity_poly.type
_entity_poly.pdbx_seq_one_letter_code
_entity_poly.pdbx_strand_id
1 'polypeptide(L)'
;MSFEYGESIRGNLHASDLVRITFSSAVITTDASAQQPPAAKVQPPPGMQPLPADLFTTKNFYFDRKYWTDKRYVRCNTPRQLTDMWTNNRFGQWGDCNLDEDVSKIVSPYPYKTAAEHYTALLGQAKANGGPASHTAQTLPKWEGWYTRGAREEQWTYGRNLQTSTMLSLLTPEYQQRMTQMDYHEAVSNAPQWMAAFCYPEGFMRWWAEFSINEIEVIVTPHQVQLLSGVADNFLRKVLIGRQHV
;
A
#
# COMPACT_ATOMS: atom_id res chain seq x y z
N MET A 1 -2.56 37.47 -8.43
CA MET A 1 -3.97 37.77 -8.13
C MET A 1 -4.04 37.88 -6.62
N SER A 2 -4.00 39.09 -6.13
CA SER A 2 -3.76 39.46 -4.74
C SER A 2 -5.00 40.22 -4.29
N PHE A 3 -5.59 39.88 -3.16
CA PHE A 3 -6.60 40.73 -2.55
C PHE A 3 -6.30 40.94 -1.07
N GLU A 4 -6.24 42.23 -0.76
CA GLU A 4 -5.90 42.87 0.50
C GLU A 4 -7.03 42.73 1.54
N TYR A 5 -6.61 42.83 2.80
CA TYR A 5 -7.46 43.03 3.97
C TYR A 5 -8.09 44.43 3.97
N GLY A 6 -9.39 44.51 4.29
CA GLY A 6 -10.14 45.77 4.44
C GLY A 6 -10.79 45.90 5.82
N GLU A 7 -10.59 47.08 6.41
CA GLU A 7 -10.96 47.58 7.74
C GLU A 7 -12.47 47.63 8.08
N SER A 8 -12.84 47.41 9.35
CA SER A 8 -13.33 48.38 10.36
C SER A 8 -14.66 49.10 10.06
N ILE A 9 -15.70 48.76 10.85
CA ILE A 9 -16.77 49.70 11.19
C ILE A 9 -16.99 49.66 12.70
N ARG A 10 -16.61 50.76 13.37
CA ARG A 10 -17.00 51.09 14.75
C ARG A 10 -18.43 51.65 14.73
N GLY A 11 -19.32 51.04 15.51
CA GLY A 11 -20.63 51.60 15.84
C GLY A 11 -20.79 51.65 17.36
N ASN A 12 -20.86 52.86 17.92
CA ASN A 12 -21.15 53.11 19.33
C ASN A 12 -22.58 52.65 19.67
N LEU A 13 -22.74 51.83 20.70
CA LEU A 13 -24.03 51.51 21.30
C LEU A 13 -24.03 51.93 22.77
N HIS A 14 -24.96 52.85 23.08
CA HIS A 14 -25.23 53.39 24.40
C HIS A 14 -25.80 52.31 25.35
N ALA A 15 -25.40 52.43 26.61
CA ALA A 15 -25.82 51.59 27.72
C ALA A 15 -27.25 51.92 28.18
N SER A 16 -28.19 51.01 27.92
CA SER A 16 -29.36 50.73 28.76
C SER A 16 -30.26 49.76 28.01
N ASP A 17 -30.12 48.46 28.28
CA ASP A 17 -31.22 47.49 28.33
C ASP A 17 -30.64 46.09 28.64
N LEU A 18 -30.73 45.74 29.92
CA LEU A 18 -30.31 44.46 30.49
C LEU A 18 -31.27 43.34 30.04
N VAL A 19 -30.97 42.68 28.93
CA VAL A 19 -31.49 41.34 28.65
C VAL A 19 -30.59 40.32 29.34
N ARG A 20 -31.09 39.69 30.41
CA ARG A 20 -30.45 38.53 31.04
C ARG A 20 -30.43 37.36 30.06
N ILE A 21 -29.37 37.25 29.27
CA ILE A 21 -29.03 36.02 28.55
C ILE A 21 -28.27 35.14 29.55
N THR A 22 -28.97 34.17 30.14
CA THR A 22 -28.32 33.04 30.79
C THR A 22 -27.57 32.24 29.74
N PHE A 23 -26.25 32.41 29.68
CA PHE A 23 -25.38 31.47 28.97
C PHE A 23 -25.38 30.15 29.74
N SER A 24 -26.28 29.24 29.40
CA SER A 24 -26.02 27.82 29.62
C SER A 24 -24.90 27.44 28.66
N SER A 25 -23.68 27.38 29.17
CA SER A 25 -22.57 26.70 28.52
C SER A 25 -22.92 25.21 28.44
N ALA A 26 -23.73 24.83 27.46
CA ALA A 26 -23.76 23.47 26.98
C ALA A 26 -22.42 23.24 26.30
N VAL A 27 -21.48 22.64 27.04
CA VAL A 27 -20.33 21.99 26.42
C VAL A 27 -20.92 20.88 25.56
N ILE A 28 -21.12 21.16 24.28
CA ILE A 28 -21.34 20.12 23.29
C ILE A 28 -19.98 19.46 23.12
N THR A 29 -19.69 18.47 23.96
CA THR A 29 -18.69 17.47 23.64
C THR A 29 -19.21 16.75 22.40
N THR A 30 -18.79 17.17 21.22
CA THR A 30 -18.84 16.30 20.05
C THR A 30 -17.87 15.16 20.34
N ASP A 31 -18.36 14.06 20.90
CA ASP A 31 -17.65 12.79 20.92
C ASP A 31 -17.41 12.40 19.45
N ALA A 32 -16.27 12.81 18.91
CA ALA A 32 -15.76 12.38 17.62
C ALA A 32 -15.21 10.94 17.75
N SER A 33 -16.05 10.04 18.24
CA SER A 33 -15.83 8.61 18.24
C SER A 33 -17.19 7.94 18.43
N ALA A 34 -17.90 7.69 17.33
CA ALA A 34 -18.77 6.52 17.34
C ALA A 34 -17.83 5.32 17.56
N GLN A 35 -17.64 4.92 18.82
CA GLN A 35 -16.79 3.81 19.20
C GLN A 35 -17.25 2.59 18.40
N GLN A 36 -16.43 2.17 17.43
CA GLN A 36 -16.69 0.98 16.67
C GLN A 36 -16.88 -0.20 17.64
N PRO A 37 -17.79 -1.13 17.35
CA PRO A 37 -17.99 -2.27 18.21
C PRO A 37 -16.64 -2.99 18.40
N PRO A 38 -16.35 -3.50 19.61
CA PRO A 38 -15.15 -4.31 19.82
C PRO A 38 -15.09 -5.41 18.75
N ALA A 39 -13.93 -5.62 18.12
CA ALA A 39 -13.79 -6.59 17.03
C ALA A 39 -14.26 -8.00 17.42
N ALA A 40 -14.14 -8.37 18.70
CA ALA A 40 -14.66 -9.63 19.25
C ALA A 40 -16.20 -9.79 19.14
N LYS A 41 -16.96 -8.71 18.96
CA LYS A 41 -18.43 -8.74 18.80
C LYS A 41 -18.88 -8.85 17.34
N VAL A 42 -17.96 -8.72 16.38
CA VAL A 42 -18.27 -8.87 14.95
C VAL A 42 -18.48 -10.35 14.64
N GLN A 43 -19.68 -10.69 14.19
CA GLN A 43 -20.05 -12.06 13.86
C GLN A 43 -19.47 -12.50 12.51
N PRO A 44 -19.09 -13.78 12.35
CA PRO A 44 -18.69 -14.34 11.06
C PRO A 44 -19.87 -14.39 10.07
N PRO A 45 -19.60 -14.38 8.75
CA PRO A 45 -20.61 -14.61 7.74
C PRO A 45 -21.34 -15.96 7.93
N PRO A 46 -22.60 -16.09 7.47
CA PRO A 46 -23.32 -17.36 7.54
C PRO A 46 -22.52 -18.52 6.95
N GLY A 47 -22.50 -19.67 7.65
CA GLY A 47 -21.76 -20.86 7.21
C GLY A 47 -20.25 -20.81 7.48
N MET A 48 -19.72 -19.70 8.00
CA MET A 48 -18.30 -19.58 8.33
C MET A 48 -18.03 -19.90 9.81
N GLN A 49 -17.31 -20.99 10.05
CA GLN A 49 -16.82 -21.32 11.39
C GLN A 49 -15.53 -20.53 11.70
N PRO A 50 -15.53 -19.66 12.74
CA PRO A 50 -14.35 -18.89 13.11
C PRO A 50 -13.25 -19.78 13.70
N LEU A 51 -12.01 -19.29 13.68
CA LEU A 51 -10.88 -19.94 14.34
C LEU A 51 -10.96 -19.73 15.87
N PRO A 52 -10.26 -20.55 16.68
CA PRO A 52 -10.16 -20.32 18.13
C PRO A 52 -9.57 -18.95 18.49
N ALA A 53 -8.68 -18.43 17.64
CA ALA A 53 -8.18 -17.08 17.69
C ALA A 53 -7.95 -16.56 16.26
N ASP A 54 -8.20 -15.27 16.05
CA ASP A 54 -7.89 -14.55 14.83
C ASP A 54 -7.04 -13.31 15.14
N LEU A 55 -6.62 -12.57 14.13
CA LEU A 55 -5.79 -11.37 14.26
C LEU A 55 -6.37 -10.35 15.25
N PHE A 56 -7.70 -10.28 15.38
CA PHE A 56 -8.40 -9.30 16.21
C PHE A 56 -8.75 -9.81 17.60
N THR A 57 -8.75 -11.12 17.82
CA THR A 57 -9.02 -11.74 19.13
C THR A 57 -7.80 -12.34 19.79
N THR A 58 -6.66 -12.41 19.08
CA THR A 58 -5.42 -12.92 19.61
C THR A 58 -4.93 -12.09 20.80
N LYS A 59 -4.30 -12.78 21.76
CA LYS A 59 -3.53 -12.13 22.83
C LYS A 59 -2.08 -11.88 22.42
N ASN A 60 -1.57 -12.67 21.47
CA ASN A 60 -0.22 -12.59 20.96
C ASN A 60 -0.14 -13.34 19.61
N PHE A 61 -0.10 -12.57 18.52
CA PHE A 61 -0.09 -13.11 17.16
C PHE A 61 1.11 -14.04 16.87
N TYR A 62 2.20 -13.97 17.64
CA TYR A 62 3.36 -14.87 17.50
C TYR A 62 3.00 -16.34 17.81
N PHE A 63 2.01 -16.59 18.67
CA PHE A 63 1.57 -17.95 19.02
C PHE A 63 0.57 -18.55 18.02
N ASP A 64 0.07 -17.74 17.08
CA ASP A 64 -0.96 -18.13 16.11
C ASP A 64 -0.37 -18.52 14.75
N ARG A 65 0.93 -18.79 14.67
CA ARG A 65 1.66 -19.06 13.42
C ARG A 65 1.01 -20.12 12.53
N LYS A 66 0.38 -21.14 13.13
CA LYS A 66 -0.35 -22.19 12.42
C LYS A 66 -1.59 -21.68 11.65
N TYR A 67 -2.09 -20.49 11.97
CA TYR A 67 -3.28 -19.89 11.39
C TYR A 67 -2.98 -18.77 10.38
N TRP A 68 -1.76 -18.25 10.31
CA TRP A 68 -1.44 -17.07 9.48
C TRP A 68 -1.80 -17.24 7.99
N THR A 69 -1.67 -18.44 7.44
CA THR A 69 -2.04 -18.74 6.05
C THR A 69 -3.48 -19.24 5.89
N ASP A 70 -4.29 -19.25 6.95
CA ASP A 70 -5.74 -19.48 6.88
C ASP A 70 -6.45 -18.15 6.67
N LYS A 71 -7.27 -18.03 5.61
CA LYS A 71 -8.02 -16.81 5.28
C LYS A 71 -8.82 -16.27 6.47
N ARG A 72 -9.30 -17.14 7.35
CA ARG A 72 -10.11 -16.77 8.52
C ARG A 72 -9.31 -16.04 9.59
N TYR A 73 -7.98 -16.20 9.64
CA TYR A 73 -7.14 -15.54 10.64
C TYR A 73 -7.17 -14.01 10.50
N VAL A 74 -7.27 -13.49 9.28
CA VAL A 74 -7.47 -12.06 9.03
C VAL A 74 -8.92 -11.72 8.65
N ARG A 75 -9.85 -12.64 8.93
CA ARG A 75 -11.28 -12.52 8.59
C ARG A 75 -11.54 -12.27 7.10
N CYS A 76 -10.77 -12.93 6.23
CA CYS A 76 -10.84 -12.84 4.77
C CYS A 76 -10.61 -11.44 4.18
N ASN A 77 -9.88 -10.58 4.91
CA ASN A 77 -9.50 -9.29 4.39
C ASN A 77 -8.27 -9.40 3.49
N THR A 78 -8.22 -8.54 2.48
CA THR A 78 -7.00 -8.27 1.72
C THR A 78 -6.06 -7.38 2.53
N PRO A 79 -4.75 -7.31 2.22
CA PRO A 79 -3.83 -6.41 2.93
C PRO A 79 -4.32 -4.96 2.91
N ARG A 80 -4.85 -4.49 1.77
CA ARG A 80 -5.39 -3.13 1.67
C ARG A 80 -6.61 -2.91 2.54
N GLN A 81 -7.51 -3.89 2.62
CA GLN A 81 -8.68 -3.80 3.49
C GLN A 81 -8.27 -3.68 4.95
N LEU A 82 -7.20 -4.37 5.37
CA LEU A 82 -6.64 -4.24 6.71
C LEU A 82 -6.09 -2.82 6.95
N THR A 83 -5.31 -2.28 6.02
CA THR A 83 -4.77 -0.91 6.08
C THR A 83 -5.87 0.16 6.17
N ASP A 84 -6.94 0.02 5.38
CA ASP A 84 -8.03 1.02 5.26
C ASP A 84 -9.13 0.86 6.32
N MET A 85 -9.00 -0.12 7.21
CA MET A 85 -10.12 -0.55 8.04
C MET A 85 -10.59 0.52 9.03
N TRP A 86 -9.67 1.29 9.60
CA TRP A 86 -9.98 2.39 10.50
C TRP A 86 -10.62 3.56 9.77
N THR A 87 -10.07 3.96 8.62
CA THR A 87 -10.59 5.08 7.82
C THR A 87 -11.96 4.77 7.22
N ASN A 88 -12.24 3.51 6.93
CA ASN A 88 -13.54 3.06 6.40
C ASN A 88 -14.55 2.67 7.48
N ASN A 89 -14.25 2.85 8.76
CA ASN A 89 -15.10 2.43 9.87
C ASN A 89 -15.47 0.92 9.86
N ARG A 90 -14.53 0.04 9.46
CA ARG A 90 -14.73 -1.41 9.33
C ARG A 90 -13.96 -2.27 10.35
N PHE A 91 -13.61 -1.73 11.52
CA PHE A 91 -12.76 -2.44 12.50
C PHE A 91 -13.27 -3.85 12.83
N GLY A 92 -12.41 -4.85 12.64
CA GLY A 92 -12.70 -6.26 12.86
C GLY A 92 -13.69 -6.88 11.88
N GLN A 93 -14.17 -6.16 10.87
CA GLN A 93 -15.15 -6.73 9.93
C GLN A 93 -14.56 -7.82 9.05
N TRP A 94 -15.43 -8.71 8.59
CA TRP A 94 -15.06 -9.71 7.60
C TRP A 94 -15.00 -9.10 6.20
N GLY A 95 -14.05 -9.59 5.41
CA GLY A 95 -13.98 -9.38 3.97
C GLY A 95 -14.76 -10.45 3.18
N ASP A 96 -14.61 -10.43 1.87
CA ASP A 96 -15.14 -11.49 0.99
C ASP A 96 -14.12 -12.63 0.90
N CYS A 97 -14.47 -13.81 1.41
CA CYS A 97 -13.60 -14.98 1.38
C CYS A 97 -13.42 -15.59 -0.01
N ASN A 98 -14.25 -15.21 -0.99
CA ASN A 98 -14.13 -15.64 -2.38
C ASN A 98 -13.20 -14.74 -3.20
N LEU A 99 -12.91 -13.53 -2.72
CA LEU A 99 -11.92 -12.65 -3.33
C LEU A 99 -10.53 -13.23 -3.08
N ASP A 100 -9.81 -13.60 -4.14
CA ASP A 100 -8.41 -13.98 -4.06
C ASP A 100 -7.78 -14.00 -5.45
N GLU A 101 -6.44 -14.03 -5.50
CA GLU A 101 -5.72 -14.30 -6.74
C GLU A 101 -5.13 -15.70 -6.74
N ASP A 102 -5.08 -16.31 -7.94
CA ASP A 102 -4.37 -17.55 -8.13
C ASP A 102 -2.86 -17.31 -7.96
N VAL A 103 -2.23 -18.06 -7.06
CA VAL A 103 -0.79 -17.97 -6.77
C VAL A 103 0.06 -18.09 -8.04
N SER A 104 -0.37 -18.89 -9.02
CA SER A 104 0.33 -19.07 -10.31
C SER A 104 0.44 -17.78 -11.12
N LYS A 105 -0.41 -16.78 -10.87
CA LYS A 105 -0.32 -15.44 -11.49
C LYS A 105 0.64 -14.49 -10.76
N ILE A 106 1.03 -14.83 -9.53
CA ILE A 106 1.91 -14.01 -8.68
C ILE A 106 3.35 -14.53 -8.77
N VAL A 107 3.54 -15.84 -8.68
CA VAL A 107 4.87 -16.45 -8.76
C VAL A 107 5.42 -16.37 -10.18
N SER A 108 6.73 -16.24 -10.30
CA SER A 108 7.40 -16.26 -11.61
C SER A 108 7.08 -17.58 -12.33
N PRO A 109 6.61 -17.53 -13.59
CA PRO A 109 6.38 -18.74 -14.39
C PRO A 109 7.70 -19.38 -14.87
N TYR A 110 8.81 -18.67 -14.71
CA TYR A 110 10.13 -19.14 -15.12
C TYR A 110 10.76 -20.05 -14.06
N PRO A 111 11.48 -21.11 -14.47
CA PRO A 111 12.01 -22.14 -13.56
C PRO A 111 13.24 -21.70 -12.76
N TYR A 112 13.70 -20.46 -12.95
CA TYR A 112 14.96 -19.98 -12.40
C TYR A 112 14.86 -19.69 -10.91
N LYS A 113 15.83 -20.16 -10.14
CA LYS A 113 15.86 -19.97 -8.68
C LYS A 113 16.46 -18.64 -8.27
N THR A 114 17.23 -18.02 -9.15
CA THR A 114 17.92 -16.76 -8.87
C THR A 114 17.74 -15.79 -10.03
N ALA A 115 17.80 -14.49 -9.72
CA ALA A 115 17.80 -13.45 -10.74
C ALA A 115 19.01 -13.59 -11.71
N ALA A 116 20.16 -14.05 -11.21
CA ALA A 116 21.37 -14.27 -12.02
C ALA A 116 21.20 -15.40 -13.05
N GLU A 117 20.57 -16.51 -12.64
CA GLU A 117 20.23 -17.62 -13.54
C GLU A 117 19.24 -17.17 -14.62
N HIS A 118 18.19 -16.45 -14.21
CA HIS A 118 17.21 -15.90 -15.14
C HIS A 118 17.85 -14.93 -16.13
N TYR A 119 18.66 -13.98 -15.65
CA TYR A 119 19.41 -13.05 -16.49
C TYR A 119 20.30 -13.78 -17.49
N THR A 120 21.03 -14.80 -17.05
CA THR A 120 21.93 -15.58 -17.92
C THR A 120 21.15 -16.28 -19.03
N ALA A 121 19.97 -16.82 -18.71
CA ALA A 121 19.11 -17.46 -19.70
C ALA A 121 18.57 -16.45 -20.73
N LEU A 122 18.06 -15.29 -20.27
CA LEU A 122 17.60 -14.21 -21.15
C LEU A 122 18.72 -13.67 -22.04
N LEU A 123 19.93 -13.51 -21.49
CA LEU A 123 21.11 -13.10 -22.25
C LEU A 123 21.49 -14.13 -23.32
N GLY A 124 21.38 -15.43 -22.99
CA GLY A 124 21.59 -16.51 -23.96
C GLY A 124 20.59 -16.48 -25.11
N GLN A 125 19.30 -16.30 -24.80
CA GLN A 125 18.25 -16.15 -25.82
C GLN A 125 18.47 -14.91 -26.69
N ALA A 126 18.83 -13.78 -26.09
CA ALA A 126 19.16 -12.56 -26.83
C ALA A 126 20.33 -12.81 -27.80
N LYS A 127 21.38 -13.52 -27.38
CA LYS A 127 22.52 -13.90 -28.23
C LYS A 127 22.14 -14.80 -29.39
N ALA A 128 21.31 -15.82 -29.14
CA ALA A 128 20.81 -16.71 -30.19
C ALA A 128 19.98 -15.95 -31.24
N ASN A 129 19.33 -14.86 -30.84
CA ASN A 129 18.53 -14.00 -31.71
C ASN A 129 19.31 -12.78 -32.26
N GLY A 130 20.65 -12.79 -32.20
CA GLY A 130 21.51 -11.76 -32.80
C GLY A 130 21.79 -10.53 -31.93
N GLY A 131 21.46 -10.57 -30.64
CA GLY A 131 21.74 -9.52 -29.66
C GLY A 131 22.79 -9.92 -28.60
N PRO A 132 22.87 -9.20 -27.46
CA PRO A 132 22.36 -7.84 -27.29
C PRO A 132 23.07 -6.89 -28.26
N ALA A 133 22.31 -6.07 -28.99
CA ALA A 133 22.86 -5.10 -29.93
C ALA A 133 23.35 -3.86 -29.18
N SER A 134 24.51 -3.33 -29.59
CA SER A 134 24.88 -1.97 -29.21
C SER A 134 24.01 -1.00 -30.02
N HIS A 135 23.06 -0.36 -29.35
CA HIS A 135 22.22 0.65 -29.99
C HIS A 135 22.95 1.99 -30.11
N THR A 136 22.68 2.73 -31.18
CA THR A 136 22.94 4.17 -31.26
C THR A 136 21.65 4.92 -30.98
N ALA A 137 21.71 6.25 -30.82
CA ALA A 137 20.49 7.06 -30.68
C ALA A 137 19.48 6.81 -31.82
N GLN A 138 19.95 6.51 -33.03
CA GLN A 138 19.10 6.25 -34.21
C GLN A 138 18.50 4.84 -34.21
N THR A 139 19.14 3.86 -33.56
CA THR A 139 18.70 2.45 -33.57
C THR A 139 18.05 2.03 -32.26
N LEU A 140 17.88 2.94 -31.30
CA LEU A 140 17.20 2.66 -30.05
C LEU A 140 15.75 2.21 -30.29
N PRO A 141 15.25 1.23 -29.52
CA PRO A 141 13.82 0.93 -29.51
C PRO A 141 13.05 2.15 -29.01
N LYS A 142 11.87 2.38 -29.58
CA LYS A 142 10.97 3.49 -29.21
C LYS A 142 10.21 3.18 -27.92
N TRP A 143 10.94 3.06 -26.82
CA TRP A 143 10.41 2.85 -25.47
C TRP A 143 10.27 4.13 -24.66
N GLU A 144 10.75 5.24 -25.20
CA GLU A 144 10.60 6.53 -24.52
C GLU A 144 9.13 6.95 -24.49
N GLY A 145 8.70 7.49 -23.36
CA GLY A 145 7.33 7.93 -23.17
C GLY A 145 6.86 7.89 -21.73
N TRP A 146 5.56 8.05 -21.58
CA TRP A 146 4.87 8.09 -20.29
C TRP A 146 4.03 6.83 -20.13
N TYR A 147 4.31 6.08 -19.06
CA TYR A 147 3.65 4.82 -18.75
C TYR A 147 2.84 4.98 -17.48
N THR A 148 1.71 4.29 -17.39
CA THR A 148 0.92 4.20 -16.17
C THR A 148 0.90 2.76 -15.67
N ARG A 149 0.67 2.58 -14.38
CA ARG A 149 0.29 1.27 -13.86
C ARG A 149 -1.08 0.86 -14.39
N GLY A 150 -1.36 -0.43 -14.33
CA GLY A 150 -2.70 -0.96 -14.58
C GLY A 150 -3.70 -0.49 -13.53
N ALA A 151 -4.96 -0.88 -13.71
CA ALA A 151 -6.04 -0.48 -12.80
C ALA A 151 -5.72 -0.91 -11.37
N ARG A 152 -5.95 0.00 -10.41
CA ARG A 152 -5.63 -0.19 -8.99
C ARG A 152 -6.20 -1.51 -8.44
N GLU A 153 -7.46 -1.81 -8.75
CA GLU A 153 -8.13 -3.03 -8.25
C GLU A 153 -7.58 -4.34 -8.85
N GLU A 154 -6.77 -4.29 -9.91
CA GLU A 154 -6.12 -5.47 -10.50
C GLU A 154 -4.70 -5.71 -9.95
N GLN A 155 -4.18 -4.78 -9.13
CA GLN A 155 -2.80 -4.83 -8.64
C GLN A 155 -2.67 -5.62 -7.33
N TRP A 156 -2.14 -6.83 -7.44
CA TRP A 156 -1.83 -7.64 -6.24
C TRP A 156 -0.74 -7.02 -5.38
N THR A 157 0.16 -6.24 -5.99
CA THR A 157 1.21 -5.49 -5.28
C THR A 157 0.65 -4.38 -4.38
N TYR A 158 -0.59 -3.93 -4.63
CA TYR A 158 -1.31 -2.99 -3.77
C TYR A 158 -2.14 -3.70 -2.69
N GLY A 159 -2.16 -5.03 -2.69
CA GLY A 159 -2.92 -5.81 -1.71
C GLY A 159 -4.43 -5.70 -1.90
N ARG A 160 -4.93 -5.48 -3.13
CA ARG A 160 -6.35 -5.19 -3.38
C ARG A 160 -7.17 -6.39 -3.84
N ASN A 161 -6.60 -7.23 -4.70
CA ASN A 161 -7.29 -8.39 -5.29
C ASN A 161 -6.87 -9.76 -4.73
N LEU A 162 -6.00 -9.82 -3.72
CA LEU A 162 -5.60 -11.09 -3.08
C LEU A 162 -5.82 -11.07 -1.57
N GLN A 163 -6.00 -12.26 -0.99
CA GLN A 163 -6.09 -12.45 0.46
C GLN A 163 -4.75 -12.22 1.14
N THR A 164 -4.77 -11.65 2.35
CA THR A 164 -3.56 -11.53 3.18
C THR A 164 -2.92 -12.89 3.45
N SER A 165 -3.73 -13.94 3.67
CA SER A 165 -3.24 -15.30 3.86
C SER A 165 -2.51 -15.85 2.63
N THR A 166 -2.95 -15.47 1.43
CA THR A 166 -2.32 -15.85 0.16
C THR A 166 -0.96 -15.17 0.03
N MET A 167 -0.88 -13.87 0.30
CA MET A 167 0.40 -13.15 0.36
C MET A 167 1.34 -13.80 1.39
N LEU A 168 0.87 -14.08 2.61
CA LEU A 168 1.65 -14.73 3.66
C LEU A 168 2.18 -16.11 3.24
N SER A 169 1.41 -16.87 2.44
CA SER A 169 1.84 -18.19 1.97
C SER A 169 3.07 -18.15 1.04
N LEU A 170 3.31 -17.01 0.39
CA LEU A 170 4.44 -16.80 -0.52
C LEU A 170 5.72 -16.36 0.20
N LEU A 171 5.62 -15.99 1.47
CA LEU A 171 6.72 -15.42 2.23
C LEU A 171 7.51 -16.51 2.96
N THR A 172 8.81 -16.25 3.18
CA THR A 172 9.61 -17.08 4.08
C THR A 172 9.07 -16.97 5.51
N PRO A 173 9.36 -17.94 6.39
CA PRO A 173 9.01 -17.88 7.82
C PRO A 173 9.25 -16.53 8.51
N GLU A 174 10.39 -15.91 8.23
CA GLU A 174 10.75 -14.61 8.80
C GLU A 174 9.83 -13.50 8.27
N TYR A 175 9.57 -13.47 6.97
CA TYR A 175 8.71 -12.45 6.36
C TYR A 175 7.23 -12.67 6.66
N GLN A 176 6.77 -13.91 6.88
CA GLN A 176 5.44 -14.18 7.43
C GLN A 176 5.23 -13.53 8.79
N GLN A 177 6.22 -13.65 9.68
CA GLN A 177 6.18 -13.03 11.00
C GLN A 177 6.16 -11.50 10.90
N ARG A 178 7.05 -10.92 10.08
CA ARG A 178 7.14 -9.46 9.89
C ARG A 178 5.86 -8.88 9.27
N MET A 179 5.29 -9.55 8.27
CA MET A 179 4.03 -9.12 7.66
C MET A 179 2.86 -9.24 8.65
N THR A 180 2.74 -10.34 9.39
CA THR A 180 1.68 -10.48 10.40
C THR A 180 1.78 -9.42 11.50
N GLN A 181 3.01 -9.06 11.90
CA GLN A 181 3.24 -7.97 12.84
C GLN A 181 2.76 -6.63 12.26
N MET A 182 3.09 -6.34 11.01
CA MET A 182 2.63 -5.13 10.31
C MET A 182 1.10 -5.11 10.22
N ASP A 183 0.48 -6.21 9.77
CA ASP A 183 -0.97 -6.36 9.68
C ASP A 183 -1.63 -6.10 11.05
N TYR A 184 -1.10 -6.69 12.13
CA TYR A 184 -1.61 -6.46 13.49
C TYR A 184 -1.53 -4.99 13.88
N HIS A 185 -0.41 -4.31 13.61
CA HIS A 185 -0.26 -2.92 13.99
C HIS A 185 -1.11 -1.97 13.14
N GLU A 186 -1.27 -2.23 11.85
CA GLU A 186 -2.19 -1.46 10.99
C GLU A 186 -3.65 -1.68 11.39
N ALA A 187 -4.06 -2.94 11.52
CA ALA A 187 -5.46 -3.33 11.68
C ALA A 187 -5.96 -3.25 13.13
N VAL A 188 -5.16 -3.69 14.11
CA VAL A 188 -5.63 -3.99 15.46
C VAL A 188 -5.24 -2.89 16.44
N SER A 189 -3.96 -2.50 16.47
CA SER A 189 -3.50 -1.46 17.41
C SER A 189 -3.61 -0.04 16.86
N ASN A 190 -4.05 0.13 15.60
CA ASN A 190 -4.11 1.42 14.91
C ASN A 190 -2.79 2.20 15.00
N ALA A 191 -1.67 1.51 14.79
CA ALA A 191 -0.32 2.07 14.77
C ALA A 191 0.31 1.86 13.38
N PRO A 192 -0.33 2.33 12.29
CA PRO A 192 0.17 2.11 10.93
C PRO A 192 1.52 2.80 10.74
N GLN A 193 2.45 2.10 10.12
CA GLN A 193 3.78 2.61 9.80
C GLN A 193 3.85 2.93 8.32
N TRP A 194 3.65 4.19 7.96
CA TRP A 194 3.73 4.60 6.56
C TRP A 194 5.19 4.73 6.12
N MET A 195 5.57 4.04 5.04
CA MET A 195 6.94 4.08 4.52
C MET A 195 7.48 5.48 4.18
N ALA A 196 6.60 6.46 3.92
CA ALA A 196 7.01 7.86 3.70
C ALA A 196 7.34 8.64 4.99
N ALA A 197 6.99 8.08 6.16
CA ALA A 197 7.37 8.66 7.46
C ALA A 197 8.83 8.33 7.85
N PHE A 198 9.52 7.49 7.09
CA PHE A 198 10.90 7.08 7.34
C PHE A 198 11.85 7.65 6.29
N CYS A 199 13.10 7.89 6.69
CA CYS A 199 14.18 8.41 5.82
C CYS A 199 14.78 7.32 4.90
N TYR A 200 13.94 6.49 4.26
CA TYR A 200 14.41 5.55 3.25
C TYR A 200 14.78 6.29 1.95
N PRO A 201 15.73 5.75 1.15
CA PRO A 201 15.98 6.29 -0.17
C PRO A 201 14.69 6.36 -1.00
N GLU A 202 14.37 7.57 -1.46
CA GLU A 202 13.18 7.81 -2.26
C GLU A 202 13.19 6.96 -3.53
N GLY A 203 12.02 6.39 -3.86
CA GLY A 203 11.90 5.50 -5.00
C GLY A 203 12.42 4.06 -4.81
N PHE A 204 12.89 3.65 -3.63
CA PHE A 204 13.17 2.22 -3.37
C PHE A 204 11.91 1.46 -2.93
N MET A 205 11.50 1.62 -1.67
CA MET A 205 10.29 0.97 -1.14
C MET A 205 9.01 1.61 -1.68
N ARG A 206 8.99 2.95 -1.71
CA ARG A 206 7.82 3.73 -2.16
C ARG A 206 7.49 3.53 -3.63
N TRP A 207 8.40 3.00 -4.45
CA TRP A 207 8.04 2.64 -5.82
C TRP A 207 6.81 1.75 -5.85
N TRP A 208 6.75 0.73 -5.00
CA TRP A 208 5.70 -0.29 -5.02
C TRP A 208 4.41 0.08 -4.29
N ALA A 209 4.38 1.23 -3.60
CA ALA A 209 3.21 1.67 -2.87
C ALA A 209 2.18 2.34 -3.79
N GLU A 210 0.90 2.09 -3.51
CA GLU A 210 -0.25 2.53 -4.34
C GLU A 210 -0.27 4.04 -4.60
N PHE A 211 -0.10 4.85 -3.56
CA PHE A 211 -0.20 6.32 -3.65
C PHE A 211 1.12 7.03 -3.91
N SER A 212 2.18 6.29 -4.25
CA SER A 212 3.52 6.87 -4.30
C SER A 212 3.98 7.27 -5.69
N ILE A 213 3.41 6.68 -6.76
CA ILE A 213 3.78 7.02 -8.14
C ILE A 213 2.55 7.32 -8.98
N ASN A 214 2.70 8.23 -9.94
CA ASN A 214 1.72 8.52 -10.97
C ASN A 214 2.20 7.92 -12.29
N GLU A 215 2.38 8.76 -13.31
CA GLU A 215 3.00 8.38 -14.56
C GLU A 215 4.50 8.10 -14.36
N ILE A 216 5.04 7.20 -15.17
CA ILE A 216 6.44 6.80 -15.20
C ILE A 216 7.00 7.31 -16.52
N GLU A 217 7.82 8.35 -16.46
CA GLU A 217 8.59 8.81 -17.59
C GLU A 217 9.76 7.84 -17.81
N VAL A 218 9.82 7.26 -19.01
CA VAL A 218 10.90 6.38 -19.45
C VAL A 218 11.75 7.13 -20.45
N ILE A 219 13.05 7.28 -20.13
CA ILE A 219 14.05 7.89 -21.01
C ILE A 219 15.11 6.83 -21.31
N VAL A 220 15.47 6.69 -22.59
CA VAL A 220 16.39 5.63 -23.03
C VAL A 220 17.55 6.25 -23.79
N THR A 221 18.77 5.87 -23.40
CA THR A 221 19.98 6.16 -24.15
C THR A 221 20.71 4.86 -24.48
N PRO A 222 21.74 4.88 -25.35
CA PRO A 222 22.59 3.71 -25.59
C PRO A 222 23.22 3.10 -24.33
N HIS A 223 23.27 3.86 -23.23
CA HIS A 223 24.01 3.50 -22.02
C HIS A 223 23.13 3.38 -20.78
N GLN A 224 21.88 3.82 -20.82
CA GLN A 224 20.97 3.72 -19.68
C GLN A 224 19.50 3.67 -20.07
N VAL A 225 18.71 3.02 -19.23
CA VAL A 225 17.26 3.24 -19.12
C VAL A 225 17.02 3.98 -17.81
N GLN A 226 16.40 5.15 -17.88
CA GLN A 226 16.00 5.94 -16.73
C GLN A 226 14.48 5.87 -16.59
N LEU A 227 14.02 5.66 -15.36
CA LEU A 227 12.63 5.79 -14.97
C LEU A 227 12.53 6.92 -13.95
N LEU A 228 11.76 7.95 -14.29
CA LEU A 228 11.40 9.04 -13.40
C LEU A 228 9.92 8.93 -13.04
N SER A 229 9.59 9.02 -11.77
CA SER A 229 8.22 9.01 -11.29
C SER A 229 8.13 9.60 -9.88
N GLY A 230 7.03 9.32 -9.19
CA GLY A 230 6.75 9.81 -7.85
C GLY A 230 5.70 10.91 -7.86
N VAL A 231 4.90 11.02 -6.80
CA VAL A 231 3.94 12.14 -6.64
C VAL A 231 4.61 13.52 -6.57
N ALA A 232 5.92 13.55 -6.35
CA ALA A 232 6.76 14.75 -6.33
C ALA A 232 7.90 14.69 -7.38
N ASP A 233 7.77 13.83 -8.39
CA ASP A 233 8.74 13.65 -9.50
C ASP A 233 10.19 13.48 -9.05
N ASN A 234 10.39 12.75 -7.94
CA ASN A 234 11.67 12.61 -7.28
C ASN A 234 12.13 11.15 -7.16
N PHE A 235 11.43 10.19 -7.76
CA PHE A 235 11.84 8.79 -7.77
C PHE A 235 12.63 8.51 -9.03
N LEU A 236 13.94 8.43 -8.87
CA LEU A 236 14.86 8.14 -9.97
C LEU A 236 15.36 6.70 -9.89
N ARG A 237 15.09 5.92 -10.92
CA ARG A 237 15.68 4.59 -11.12
C ARG A 237 16.48 4.57 -12.41
N LYS A 238 17.71 4.06 -12.36
CA LYS A 238 18.58 3.94 -13.53
C LYS A 238 19.06 2.51 -13.67
N VAL A 239 18.88 1.95 -14.86
CA VAL A 239 19.48 0.70 -15.28
C VAL A 239 20.61 1.05 -16.24
N LEU A 240 21.85 0.83 -15.83
CA LEU A 240 23.03 1.13 -16.64
C LEU A 240 23.36 -0.05 -17.56
N ILE A 241 23.41 0.21 -18.86
CA ILE A 241 23.64 -0.80 -19.90
C ILE A 241 25.15 -1.08 -19.98
N GLY A 242 25.51 -2.37 -19.94
CA GLY A 242 26.92 -2.81 -20.06
C GLY A 242 27.77 -2.52 -18.83
N ARG A 243 27.16 -2.16 -17.70
CA ARG A 243 27.87 -1.94 -16.42
C ARG A 243 27.53 -3.06 -15.44
N GLN A 244 28.53 -3.49 -14.67
CA GLN A 244 28.33 -4.42 -13.57
C GLN A 244 27.91 -3.66 -12.31
N HIS A 245 27.00 -4.25 -11.54
CA HIS A 245 26.73 -3.79 -10.18
C HIS A 245 27.96 -4.09 -9.32
N VAL A 246 28.50 -3.07 -8.66
CA VAL A 246 29.64 -3.17 -7.74
C VAL A 246 29.17 -3.44 -6.32
#